data_AF-A0A517YNL0-F1
#
_entry.id   AF-A0A517YNL0-F1
#
_cell.length_a   1.000
_cell.length_b   1.000
_cell.length_c   1.000
_cell.angle_alpha   90.00
_cell.angle_beta   90.00
_cell.angle_gamma   90.00
#
_symmetry.space_group_name_H-M   'P 1'
#
loop_
_entity.id
_entity.type
_entity.pdbx_description
1 polymer ?
#
loop_
_entity_poly.entity_id
_entity_poly.type
_entity_poly.pdbx_seq_one_letter_code
_entity_poly.pdbx_strand_id
1 'polypeptide(L)'
;MMTQNPQEAQLKEVVEKLERSLLTPVISGELVSWVTTVQDGADELDEQIRPFLEVLHAEYKQIVKADSELMSRVEQLVAEEKKMLLALEAFRCDLHQLAERAPTVFSDEAKVADERKKVEKQGTDILIQIKRQQTAVATWLSEADYRDRGPVD
;
A
#
# COMPACT_ATOMS: atom_id res chain seq x y z
N MET A 1 -19.71 13.37 -12.69
CA MET A 1 -19.28 13.19 -11.28
C MET A 1 -18.92 11.73 -11.12
N MET A 2 -17.63 11.38 -11.15
CA MET A 2 -17.21 10.03 -10.77
C MET A 2 -17.35 9.94 -9.26
N THR A 3 -18.29 9.14 -8.79
CA THR A 3 -18.40 8.77 -7.38
C THR A 3 -17.08 8.08 -7.03
N GLN A 4 -16.26 8.70 -6.19
CA GLN A 4 -15.07 8.04 -5.66
C GLN A 4 -15.50 6.70 -5.06
N ASN A 5 -14.82 5.65 -5.46
CA ASN A 5 -15.13 4.31 -5.01
C ASN A 5 -14.95 4.25 -3.48
N PRO A 6 -15.97 3.85 -2.69
CA PRO A 6 -15.87 3.84 -1.23
C PRO A 6 -14.64 3.09 -0.72
N GLN A 7 -14.28 1.99 -1.39
CA GLN A 7 -13.11 1.17 -1.10
C GLN A 7 -11.79 1.92 -1.35
N GLU A 8 -11.73 2.76 -2.39
CA GLU A 8 -10.56 3.60 -2.68
C GLU A 8 -10.37 4.69 -1.62
N ALA A 9 -11.47 5.32 -1.19
CA ALA A 9 -11.44 6.33 -0.14
C ALA A 9 -10.99 5.73 1.21
N GLN A 10 -11.51 4.55 1.56
CA GLN A 10 -11.11 3.81 2.77
C GLN A 10 -9.63 3.40 2.73
N LEU A 11 -9.17 2.81 1.62
CA LEU A 11 -7.76 2.44 1.48
C LEU A 11 -6.86 3.66 1.58
N LYS A 12 -7.24 4.79 0.95
CA LYS A 12 -6.48 6.03 1.01
C LYS A 12 -6.32 6.53 2.45
N GLU A 13 -7.40 6.54 3.23
CA GLU A 13 -7.35 6.96 4.63
C GLU A 13 -6.41 6.08 5.46
N VAL A 14 -6.48 4.77 5.28
CA VAL A 14 -5.60 3.81 5.97
C VAL A 14 -4.14 3.98 5.54
N VAL A 15 -3.87 4.15 4.25
CA VAL A 15 -2.52 4.40 3.72
C VAL A 15 -1.95 5.69 4.32
N GLU A 16 -2.72 6.78 4.37
CA GLU A 16 -2.29 8.06 4.95
C GLU A 16 -2.08 7.98 6.47
N LYS A 17 -2.90 7.18 7.17
CA LYS A 17 -2.72 6.92 8.60
C LYS A 17 -1.43 6.15 8.86
N LEU A 18 -1.20 5.03 8.15
CA LEU A 18 0.00 4.23 8.30
C LEU A 18 1.27 4.99 7.91
N GLU A 19 1.22 5.79 6.83
CA GLU A 19 2.33 6.65 6.41
C GLU A 19 2.72 7.63 7.51
N ARG A 20 1.75 8.30 8.14
CA ARG A 20 2.01 9.21 9.26
C ARG A 20 2.64 8.48 10.44
N SER A 21 2.15 7.29 10.78
CA SER A 21 2.72 6.48 11.87
C SER A 21 4.18 6.12 11.59
N LEU A 22 4.49 5.63 10.38
CA LEU A 22 5.85 5.25 9.98
C LEU A 22 6.82 6.43 9.97
N LEU A 23 6.36 7.61 9.56
CA LEU A 23 7.19 8.83 9.47
C LEU A 23 7.27 9.62 10.78
N THR A 24 6.50 9.23 11.81
CA THR A 24 6.55 9.88 13.12
C THR A 24 7.90 9.58 13.79
N PRO A 25 8.70 10.60 14.14
CA PRO A 25 9.99 10.38 14.80
C PRO A 25 9.81 9.68 16.14
N VAL A 26 10.53 8.58 16.35
CA VAL A 26 10.55 7.88 17.65
C VAL A 26 11.57 8.57 18.56
N ILE A 27 11.10 9.12 19.68
CA ILE A 27 11.95 9.58 20.78
C ILE A 27 12.14 8.46 21.81
N SER A 28 13.20 8.57 22.61
CA SER A 28 13.57 7.55 23.60
C SER A 28 12.39 7.25 24.55
N GLY A 29 12.07 5.97 24.69
CA GLY A 29 10.97 5.48 25.52
C GLY A 29 9.65 5.30 24.78
N GLU A 30 9.52 5.77 23.54
CA GLU A 30 8.29 5.67 22.74
C GLU A 30 8.30 4.52 21.72
N LEU A 31 9.37 3.73 21.67
CA LEU A 31 9.49 2.66 20.67
C LEU A 31 8.32 1.67 20.73
N VAL A 32 7.90 1.24 21.92
CA VAL A 32 6.80 0.29 22.08
C VAL A 32 5.49 0.87 21.52
N SER A 33 5.14 2.09 21.92
CA SER A 33 3.92 2.76 21.42
C SER A 33 3.97 3.00 19.92
N TRP A 34 5.14 3.33 19.38
CA TRP A 34 5.32 3.50 17.94
C TRP A 34 5.08 2.19 17.20
N VAL A 35 5.71 1.09 17.62
CA VAL A 35 5.55 -0.21 16.97
C VAL A 35 4.08 -0.66 17.02
N THR A 36 3.41 -0.51 18.16
CA THR A 36 1.98 -0.85 18.28
C THR A 36 1.13 -0.03 17.31
N THR A 37 1.37 1.27 17.20
CA THR A 37 0.62 2.14 16.28
C THR A 37 0.85 1.75 14.81
N VAL A 38 2.07 1.35 14.45
CA VAL A 38 2.40 0.86 13.11
C VAL A 38 1.77 -0.51 12.85
N GLN A 39 1.71 -1.40 13.85
CA GLN A 39 1.04 -2.70 13.75
C GLN A 39 -0.45 -2.54 13.49
N ASP A 40 -1.14 -1.71 14.27
CA ASP A 40 -2.56 -1.43 14.09
C ASP A 40 -2.84 -0.90 12.68
N GLY A 41 -2.02 0.04 12.19
CA GLY A 41 -2.13 0.56 10.83
C GLY A 41 -1.81 -0.48 9.74
N ALA A 42 -0.90 -1.41 9.99
CA ALA A 42 -0.57 -2.49 9.06
C ALA A 42 -1.67 -3.55 8.98
N ASP A 43 -2.33 -3.84 10.10
CA ASP A 43 -3.47 -4.75 10.17
C ASP A 43 -4.69 -4.13 9.48
N GLU A 44 -4.99 -2.85 9.75
CA GLU A 44 -6.01 -2.11 9.00
C GLU A 44 -5.72 -2.11 7.49
N LEU A 45 -4.46 -1.95 7.08
CA LEU A 45 -4.09 -2.01 5.67
C LEU A 45 -4.36 -3.38 5.05
N ASP A 46 -4.02 -4.47 5.75
CA ASP A 46 -4.27 -5.84 5.29
C ASP A 46 -5.76 -6.14 5.13
N GLU A 47 -6.60 -5.58 6.00
CA GLU A 47 -8.06 -5.69 5.90
C GLU A 47 -8.62 -4.94 4.68
N GLN A 48 -8.07 -3.76 4.36
CA GLN A 48 -8.57 -2.93 3.26
C GLN A 48 -7.96 -3.26 1.90
N ILE A 49 -6.76 -3.86 1.85
CA ILE A 49 -6.07 -4.09 0.58
C ILE A 49 -6.81 -5.13 -0.28
N ARG A 50 -7.35 -6.21 0.31
CA ARG A 50 -8.02 -7.26 -0.48
C ARG A 50 -9.30 -6.76 -1.17
N PRO A 51 -10.26 -6.11 -0.47
CA PRO A 51 -11.43 -5.53 -1.13
C PRO A 51 -11.07 -4.54 -2.24
N PHE A 52 -10.01 -3.73 -2.03
CA PHE A 52 -9.53 -2.80 -3.05
C PHE A 52 -8.99 -3.54 -4.29
N LEU A 53 -8.19 -4.59 -4.10
CA LEU A 53 -7.66 -5.37 -5.23
C LEU A 53 -8.75 -6.10 -6.01
N GLU A 54 -9.84 -6.52 -5.38
CA GLU A 54 -10.99 -7.10 -6.08
C GLU A 54 -11.67 -6.09 -7.03
N VAL A 55 -11.85 -4.85 -6.55
CA VAL A 55 -12.30 -3.74 -7.39
C VAL A 55 -11.33 -3.50 -8.54
N LEU A 56 -10.03 -3.41 -8.24
CA LEU A 56 -8.99 -3.12 -9.22
C LEU A 56 -8.94 -4.17 -10.32
N HIS A 57 -9.07 -5.45 -9.96
CA HIS A 57 -9.16 -6.56 -10.91
C HIS A 57 -10.40 -6.48 -11.81
N ALA A 58 -11.52 -5.93 -11.33
CA ALA A 58 -12.69 -5.69 -12.17
C ALA A 58 -12.42 -4.57 -13.19
N GLU A 59 -11.73 -3.50 -12.80
CA GLU A 59 -11.31 -2.41 -13.68
C GLU A 59 -10.30 -2.89 -14.73
N TYR A 60 -9.34 -3.72 -14.35
CA TYR A 60 -8.41 -4.36 -15.30
C TYR A 60 -9.13 -5.13 -16.41
N LYS A 61 -10.19 -5.87 -16.08
CA LYS A 61 -11.01 -6.57 -17.08
C LYS A 61 -11.72 -5.60 -18.02
N GLN A 62 -12.15 -4.44 -17.52
CA GLN A 62 -12.78 -3.42 -18.35
C GLN A 62 -11.77 -2.77 -19.30
N ILE A 63 -10.56 -2.43 -18.80
CA ILE A 63 -9.46 -1.90 -19.62
C ILE A 63 -9.13 -2.87 -20.77
N VAL A 64 -8.92 -4.15 -20.47
CA VAL A 64 -8.57 -5.15 -21.51
C VAL A 64 -9.71 -5.37 -22.50
N LYS A 65 -10.96 -5.27 -22.05
CA LYS A 65 -12.13 -5.40 -22.93
C LYS A 65 -12.25 -4.21 -23.89
N ALA A 66 -11.95 -3.00 -23.42
CA ALA A 66 -11.98 -1.78 -24.22
C ALA A 66 -10.77 -1.69 -25.17
N ASP A 67 -9.58 -2.06 -24.70
CA ASP A 67 -8.35 -2.01 -25.47
C ASP A 67 -7.45 -3.22 -25.14
N SER A 68 -7.45 -4.21 -26.04
CA SER A 68 -6.64 -5.42 -25.89
C SER A 68 -5.13 -5.16 -25.97
N GLU A 69 -4.69 -4.02 -26.53
CA GLU A 69 -3.25 -3.67 -26.56
C GLU A 69 -2.70 -3.37 -25.16
N LEU A 70 -3.57 -3.00 -24.22
CA LEU A 70 -3.22 -2.73 -22.82
C LEU A 70 -3.06 -4.00 -21.98
N MET A 71 -3.33 -5.19 -22.54
CA MET A 71 -3.25 -6.47 -21.81
C MET A 71 -1.87 -6.70 -21.16
N SER A 72 -0.78 -6.43 -21.89
CA SER A 72 0.58 -6.59 -21.36
C SER A 72 0.87 -5.67 -20.16
N ARG A 73 0.28 -4.47 -20.14
CA ARG A 73 0.42 -3.52 -19.03
C ARG A 73 -0.38 -3.95 -17.82
N VAL A 74 -1.59 -4.48 -18.03
CA VAL A 74 -2.42 -5.05 -16.97
C VAL A 74 -1.73 -6.26 -16.32
N GLU A 75 -1.12 -7.14 -17.11
CA GLU A 75 -0.34 -8.27 -16.59
C GLU A 75 0.85 -7.81 -15.73
N GLN A 76 1.52 -6.72 -16.11
CA GLN A 76 2.57 -6.11 -15.30
C GLN A 76 2.05 -5.60 -13.96
N LEU A 77 0.88 -4.93 -13.94
CA LEU A 77 0.28 -4.47 -12.68
C LEU A 77 -0.08 -5.63 -11.75
N VAL A 78 -0.67 -6.70 -12.28
CA VAL A 78 -0.97 -7.91 -11.51
C VAL A 78 0.31 -8.57 -10.96
N ALA A 79 1.40 -8.55 -11.73
CA ALA A 79 2.69 -9.05 -11.26
C ALA A 79 3.29 -8.16 -10.15
N GLU A 80 3.16 -6.83 -10.28
CA GLU A 80 3.56 -5.87 -9.25
C GLU A 80 2.71 -6.02 -7.97
N GLU A 81 1.41 -6.25 -8.09
CA GLU A 81 0.50 -6.52 -6.96
C GLU A 81 0.95 -7.73 -6.15
N LYS A 82 1.25 -8.85 -6.82
CA LYS A 82 1.75 -10.06 -6.14
C LYS A 82 3.03 -9.78 -5.36
N LYS A 83 3.96 -9.00 -5.94
CA LYS A 83 5.20 -8.60 -5.26
C LYS A 83 4.91 -7.71 -4.06
N MET A 84 3.97 -6.78 -4.19
CA MET A 84 3.55 -5.89 -3.11
C MET A 84 2.91 -6.65 -1.95
N LEU A 85 2.06 -7.65 -2.23
CA LEU A 85 1.46 -8.49 -1.19
C LEU A 85 2.51 -9.32 -0.43
N LEU A 86 3.49 -9.88 -1.14
CA LEU A 86 4.62 -10.57 -0.51
C LEU A 86 5.47 -9.61 0.33
N ALA A 87 5.69 -8.38 -0.14
CA ALA A 87 6.40 -7.36 0.62
C ALA A 87 5.62 -6.95 1.87
N LEU A 88 4.29 -6.84 1.80
CA LEU A 88 3.43 -6.55 2.94
C LEU A 88 3.50 -7.66 4.01
N GLU A 89 3.46 -8.92 3.60
CA GLU A 89 3.63 -10.05 4.52
C GLU A 89 5.00 -10.04 5.21
N ALA A 90 6.07 -9.80 4.44
CA ALA A 90 7.43 -9.70 4.98
C ALA A 90 7.56 -8.51 5.95
N PHE A 91 7.01 -7.35 5.60
CA PHE A 91 6.96 -6.17 6.46
C PHE A 91 6.23 -6.45 7.78
N ARG A 92 5.07 -7.13 7.74
CA ARG A 92 4.33 -7.50 8.96
C ARG A 92 5.12 -8.48 9.83
N CYS A 93 5.83 -9.43 9.23
CA CYS A 93 6.71 -10.35 9.97
C CYS A 93 7.86 -9.60 10.66
N ASP A 94 8.57 -8.73 9.94
CA ASP A 94 9.65 -7.90 10.48
C ASP A 94 9.15 -6.96 11.60
N LEU A 95 7.98 -6.35 11.40
CA LEU A 95 7.32 -5.48 12.37
C LEU A 95 6.93 -6.24 13.65
N HIS A 96 6.41 -7.47 13.51
CA HIS A 96 6.08 -8.31 14.64
C HIS A 96 7.32 -8.68 15.47
N GLN A 97 8.42 -9.05 14.81
CA GLN A 97 9.69 -9.33 15.49
C GLN A 97 10.22 -8.09 16.24
N LEU A 98 10.10 -6.91 15.63
CA LEU A 98 10.45 -5.65 16.29
C LEU A 98 9.56 -5.38 17.52
N ALA A 99 8.26 -5.68 17.43
CA ALA A 99 7.30 -5.52 18.52
C ALA A 99 7.64 -6.41 19.72
N GLU A 100 8.02 -7.66 19.49
CA GLU A 100 8.44 -8.58 20.55
C GLU A 100 9.72 -8.10 21.26
N ARG A 101 10.63 -7.47 20.52
CA ARG A 101 11.92 -7.01 21.05
C ARG A 101 11.85 -5.64 21.69
N ALA A 102 10.97 -4.75 21.23
CA ALA A 102 10.88 -3.37 21.71
C ALA A 102 10.81 -3.22 23.25
N PRO A 103 10.01 -4.04 23.99
CA PRO A 103 9.96 -3.96 25.45
C PRO A 103 11.28 -4.34 26.15
N THR A 104 12.10 -5.18 25.50
CA THR A 104 13.34 -5.72 26.10
C THR A 104 14.54 -4.76 25.97
N VAL A 105 14.44 -3.78 25.08
CA VAL A 105 15.54 -2.84 24.74
C VAL A 105 15.31 -1.44 25.27
N PHE A 106 14.38 -1.25 26.23
CA PHE A 106 14.01 0.06 26.78
C PHE A 106 15.21 0.93 27.21
N SER A 107 16.28 0.32 27.74
CA SER A 107 17.50 1.03 28.16
C SER A 107 18.54 1.25 27.06
N ASP A 108 18.39 0.61 25.90
CA ASP A 108 19.32 0.68 24.77
C ASP A 108 18.61 0.43 23.43
N GLU A 109 17.73 1.37 23.04
CA GLU A 109 16.98 1.31 21.78
C GLU A 109 17.88 1.30 20.54
N ALA A 110 19.15 1.69 20.67
CA ALA A 110 20.11 1.63 19.57
C ALA A 110 20.31 0.19 19.05
N LYS A 111 20.06 -0.83 19.89
CA LYS A 111 20.13 -2.26 19.52
C LYS A 111 19.12 -2.68 18.45
N VAL A 112 18.05 -1.92 18.26
CA VAL A 112 17.00 -2.21 17.26
C VAL A 112 16.83 -1.06 16.26
N ALA A 113 17.74 -0.09 16.25
CA ALA A 113 17.64 1.06 15.35
C ALA A 113 17.68 0.66 13.87
N ASP A 114 18.49 -0.33 13.50
CA ASP A 114 18.57 -0.82 12.12
C ASP A 114 17.32 -1.60 11.72
N GLU A 115 16.74 -2.38 12.63
CA GLU A 115 15.46 -3.08 12.44
C GLU A 115 14.32 -2.09 12.25
N ARG A 116 14.28 -1.04 13.08
CA ARG A 116 13.30 0.05 12.96
C ARG A 116 13.41 0.72 11.59
N LYS A 117 14.62 1.12 11.16
CA LYS A 117 14.84 1.72 9.84
C LYS A 117 14.44 0.79 8.69
N LYS A 118 14.66 -0.51 8.84
CA LYS A 118 14.24 -1.52 7.86
C LYS A 118 12.72 -1.53 7.72
N VAL A 119 12.00 -1.58 8.85
CA VAL A 119 10.53 -1.54 8.92
C VAL A 119 9.99 -0.23 8.33
N GLU A 120 10.55 0.92 8.73
CA GLU A 120 10.18 2.25 8.18
C GLU A 120 10.30 2.28 6.65
N LYS A 121 11.44 1.81 6.13
CA LYS A 121 11.71 1.78 4.69
C LYS A 121 10.76 0.83 3.96
N GLN A 122 10.62 -0.41 4.44
CA GLN A 122 9.74 -1.41 3.82
C GLN A 122 8.28 -0.91 3.78
N GLY A 123 7.78 -0.39 4.89
CA GLY A 123 6.43 0.17 4.97
C GLY A 123 6.25 1.32 3.97
N THR A 124 7.20 2.26 3.91
CA THR A 124 7.13 3.39 2.97
C THR A 124 7.15 2.92 1.51
N ASP A 125 8.02 1.97 1.16
CA ASP A 125 8.12 1.42 -0.20
C ASP A 125 6.80 0.76 -0.64
N ILE A 126 6.13 0.03 0.26
CA ILE A 126 4.81 -0.56 0.01
C ILE A 126 3.77 0.52 -0.26
N LEU A 127 3.71 1.57 0.58
CA LEU A 127 2.72 2.64 0.44
C LEU A 127 2.92 3.42 -0.86
N ILE A 128 4.16 3.65 -1.28
CA ILE A 128 4.47 4.25 -2.58
C ILE A 128 3.95 3.37 -3.72
N GLN A 129 4.14 2.05 -3.64
CA GLN A 129 3.69 1.12 -4.67
C GLN A 129 2.16 1.09 -4.77
N ILE A 130 1.43 1.11 -3.65
CA ILE A 130 -0.04 1.20 -3.63
C ILE A 130 -0.51 2.47 -4.35
N LYS A 131 0.04 3.64 -3.98
CA LYS A 131 -0.30 4.93 -4.59
C LYS A 131 0.01 4.97 -6.10
N ARG A 132 1.13 4.34 -6.51
CA ARG A 132 1.51 4.22 -7.92
C ARG A 132 0.49 3.38 -8.70
N GLN A 133 0.02 2.26 -8.14
CA GLN A 133 -1.00 1.44 -8.78
C GLN A 133 -2.31 2.21 -8.94
N GLN A 134 -2.80 2.89 -7.91
CA GLN A 134 -3.99 3.75 -7.99
C GLN A 134 -3.90 4.77 -9.13
N THR A 135 -2.75 5.45 -9.24
CA THR A 135 -2.51 6.43 -10.30
C THR A 135 -2.48 5.80 -11.69
N ALA A 136 -1.85 4.63 -11.84
CA ALA A 136 -1.74 3.93 -13.12
C ALA A 136 -3.11 3.49 -13.64
N VAL A 137 -3.96 2.93 -12.77
CA VAL A 137 -5.30 2.48 -13.16
C VAL A 137 -6.19 3.64 -13.57
N ALA A 138 -6.24 4.72 -12.78
CA ALA A 138 -6.99 5.92 -13.13
C ALA A 138 -6.57 6.48 -14.49
N THR A 139 -5.26 6.50 -14.77
CA THR A 139 -4.72 6.96 -16.06
C THR A 139 -5.18 6.07 -17.21
N TRP A 140 -5.04 4.74 -17.08
CA TRP A 140 -5.36 3.83 -18.18
C TRP A 140 -6.85 3.63 -18.42
N LEU A 141 -7.69 3.74 -17.38
CA LEU A 141 -9.15 3.81 -17.56
C LEU A 141 -9.52 5.04 -18.39
N SER A 142 -8.95 6.21 -18.06
CA SER A 142 -9.20 7.43 -18.84
C SER A 142 -8.70 7.30 -20.29
N GLU A 143 -7.55 6.66 -20.53
CA GLU A 143 -7.04 6.41 -21.87
C GLU A 143 -7.93 5.44 -22.66
N ALA A 144 -8.37 4.33 -22.03
CA ALA A 144 -9.25 3.35 -22.65
C ALA A 144 -10.61 3.96 -23.02
N ASP A 145 -11.20 4.76 -22.13
CA ASP A 145 -12.46 5.48 -22.39
C ASP A 145 -12.31 6.50 -23.54
N TYR A 146 -11.18 7.22 -23.60
CA TYR A 146 -10.90 8.16 -24.69
C TYR A 146 -10.75 7.45 -26.05
N ARG A 147 -10.07 6.29 -26.06
CA ARG A 147 -9.89 5.48 -27.28
C ARG A 147 -11.20 4.86 -27.78
N ASP A 148 -12.06 4.39 -26.86
CA ASP A 148 -13.37 3.81 -27.19
C ASP A 148 -14.34 4.85 -27.77
N ARG A 149 -14.33 6.08 -27.24
CA ARG A 149 -15.25 7.15 -27.69
C ARG A 149 -14.74 7.97 -28.88
N GLY A 150 -13.43 7.91 -29.17
CA GLY A 150 -12.77 8.79 -30.12
C GLY A 150 -12.69 10.26 -29.65
N PRO A 151 -11.92 11.13 -30.32
CA PRO A 151 -11.97 12.57 -30.05
C PRO A 151 -13.38 13.08 -30.34
N VAL A 152 -14.07 13.57 -29.31
CA VAL A 152 -15.30 14.34 -29.48
C VAL A 152 -14.87 15.74 -29.94
N ASP A 153 -14.96 16.00 -31.24
CA ASP A 153 -14.79 17.32 -31.85
C ASP A 153 -16.01 18.22 -31.52
#